data_AF-H6QTF0-F1
#
_entry.id   AF-H6QTF0-F1
#
_cell.length_a   1.000
_cell.length_b   1.000
_cell.length_c   1.000
_cell.angle_alpha   90.00
_cell.angle_beta   90.00
_cell.angle_gamma   90.00
#
_symmetry.space_group_name_H-M   'P 1'
#
loop_
_entity.id
_entity.type
_entity.pdbx_description
1 polymer ?
#
loop_
_entity_poly.entity_id
_entity_poly.type
_entity_poly.pdbx_seq_one_letter_code
_entity_poly.pdbx_strand_id
1 'polypeptide(L)'
;MLFEPVTNVYASMGSNFLGKATTYKKQQAVDVAQLLVESPGYLPYANLVETFGDTVVEEMIERNFLHYRPSATFSRDLLPSPSEPVLTAQSAPALCAMEELLEKFGK
;
A
#
# COMPACT_ATOMS: atom_id res chain seq x y z
N MET A 1 19.77 -9.43 15.43
CA MET A 1 18.41 -9.96 15.18
C MET A 1 18.15 -9.80 13.70
N LEU A 2 17.90 -10.90 12.98
CA LEU A 2 17.48 -10.88 11.57
C LEU A 2 15.98 -10.56 11.57
N PHE A 3 15.61 -9.43 10.98
CA PHE A 3 14.21 -9.05 10.82
C PHE A 3 13.67 -9.80 9.60
N GLU A 4 12.86 -10.82 9.85
CA GLU A 4 12.10 -11.47 8.77
C GLU A 4 10.78 -10.72 8.57
N PRO A 5 10.50 -10.22 7.36
CA PRO A 5 9.26 -9.49 7.09
C PRO A 5 8.06 -10.40 7.32
N VAL A 6 7.07 -9.88 8.07
CA VAL A 6 5.82 -10.59 8.35
C VAL A 6 4.99 -10.64 7.07
N THR A 7 4.92 -11.82 6.45
CA THR A 7 4.01 -12.11 5.34
C THR A 7 2.62 -12.49 5.88
N ASN A 8 1.56 -11.95 5.29
CA ASN A 8 0.21 -12.37 5.64
C ASN A 8 -0.01 -13.86 5.23
N VAL A 9 -1.01 -14.52 5.79
CA VAL A 9 -1.23 -15.97 5.54
C VAL A 9 -1.62 -16.25 4.07
N TYR A 10 -2.26 -15.32 3.38
CA TYR A 10 -2.58 -15.42 1.95
C TYR A 10 -1.33 -15.36 1.05
N ALA A 11 -0.30 -14.61 1.46
CA ALA A 11 0.97 -14.47 0.77
C ALA A 11 1.78 -15.78 0.66
N SER A 12 1.52 -16.76 1.53
CA SER A 12 2.25 -18.02 1.55
C SER A 12 1.81 -19.05 0.49
N MET A 13 0.67 -18.84 -0.17
CA MET A 13 0.08 -19.85 -1.08
C MET A 13 0.34 -19.61 -2.59
N GLY A 14 0.82 -18.42 -2.98
CA GLY A 14 1.05 -18.05 -4.38
C GLY A 14 2.54 -17.95 -4.74
N SER A 15 3.05 -18.90 -5.51
CA SER A 15 4.47 -19.16 -5.80
C SER A 15 5.23 -18.09 -6.62
N ASN A 16 4.95 -16.79 -6.49
CA ASN A 16 5.58 -15.76 -7.32
C ASN A 16 5.92 -14.42 -6.62
N PHE A 17 6.25 -14.49 -5.32
CA PHE A 17 6.53 -13.32 -4.47
C PHE A 17 7.67 -12.41 -4.96
N LEU A 18 8.64 -12.95 -5.70
CA LEU A 18 9.80 -12.20 -6.23
C LEU A 18 9.64 -11.78 -7.70
N GLY A 19 8.51 -12.08 -8.32
CA GLY A 19 8.24 -11.71 -9.71
C GLY A 19 8.08 -10.19 -9.87
N LYS A 20 8.26 -9.67 -11.09
CA LYS A 20 7.92 -8.26 -11.40
C LYS A 20 6.41 -8.05 -11.32
N ALA A 21 5.97 -6.86 -10.91
CA ALA A 21 4.56 -6.46 -11.02
C ALA A 21 4.07 -6.66 -12.46
N THR A 22 2.87 -7.23 -12.62
CA THR A 22 2.30 -7.53 -13.94
C THR A 22 1.16 -6.62 -14.31
N THR A 23 0.44 -6.08 -13.33
CA THR A 23 -0.78 -5.30 -13.52
C THR A 23 -0.53 -3.79 -13.49
N TYR A 24 0.48 -3.33 -12.74
CA TYR A 24 0.79 -1.92 -12.59
C TYR A 24 2.19 -1.55 -13.06
N LYS A 25 2.29 -0.33 -13.61
CA LYS A 25 3.55 0.26 -14.08
C LYS A 25 4.21 1.06 -12.97
N LYS A 26 5.49 1.36 -13.18
CA LYS A 26 6.27 2.25 -12.32
C LYS A 26 5.56 3.56 -12.03
N GLN A 27 4.92 4.18 -13.04
CA GLN A 27 4.23 5.45 -12.85
C GLN A 27 3.08 5.33 -11.85
N GLN A 28 2.26 4.28 -11.91
CA GLN A 28 1.17 4.07 -10.95
C GLN A 28 1.70 3.87 -9.52
N ALA A 29 2.86 3.24 -9.34
CA ALA A 29 3.50 3.14 -8.03
C ALA A 29 3.97 4.52 -7.51
N VAL A 30 4.50 5.38 -8.40
CA VAL A 30 4.86 6.77 -8.08
C VAL A 30 3.62 7.58 -7.71
N ASP A 31 2.55 7.50 -8.51
CA ASP A 31 1.31 8.24 -8.29
C ASP A 31 0.66 7.83 -6.96
N VAL A 32 0.60 6.54 -6.65
CA VAL A 32 0.07 6.03 -5.37
C VAL A 32 0.95 6.46 -4.19
N ALA A 33 2.28 6.39 -4.33
CA ALA A 33 3.20 6.87 -3.31
C ALA A 33 2.99 8.37 -3.03
N GLN A 34 2.79 9.17 -4.08
CA GLN A 34 2.52 10.60 -3.96
C GLN A 34 1.22 10.85 -3.21
N LEU A 35 0.13 10.20 -3.62
CA LEU A 35 -1.16 10.31 -2.95
C LEU A 35 -1.05 9.98 -1.47
N LEU A 36 -0.31 8.93 -1.11
CA LEU A 36 -0.19 8.49 0.27
C LEU A 36 0.69 9.43 1.12
N VAL A 37 1.80 9.92 0.58
CA VAL A 37 2.67 10.90 1.26
C VAL A 37 1.94 12.23 1.50
N GLU A 38 1.09 12.65 0.56
CA GLU A 38 0.27 13.86 0.68
C GLU A 38 -1.00 13.66 1.55
N SER A 39 -1.31 12.40 1.92
CA SER A 39 -2.47 12.04 2.74
C SER A 39 -2.17 12.21 4.25
N PRO A 40 -3.20 12.15 5.13
CA PRO A 40 -3.01 12.07 6.57
C PRO A 40 -2.43 10.72 7.06
N GLY A 41 -1.87 9.90 6.16
CA GLY A 41 -1.29 8.58 6.45
C GLY A 41 -2.13 7.39 5.96
N TYR A 42 -3.28 7.66 5.33
CA TYR A 42 -4.12 6.63 4.73
C TYR A 42 -4.94 7.16 3.54
N LEU A 43 -5.32 6.25 2.64
CA LEU A 43 -6.18 6.51 1.48
C LEU A 43 -7.43 5.62 1.52
N PRO A 44 -8.63 6.11 1.16
CA PRO A 44 -9.79 5.25 0.98
C PRO A 44 -9.55 4.15 -0.06
N TYR A 45 -9.84 2.90 0.30
CA TYR A 45 -9.68 1.75 -0.60
C TYR A 45 -10.49 1.94 -1.89
N ALA A 46 -11.77 2.31 -1.75
CA ALA A 46 -12.68 2.47 -2.88
C ALA A 46 -12.19 3.52 -3.88
N ASN A 47 -11.67 4.66 -3.41
CA ASN A 47 -11.16 5.72 -4.27
C ASN A 47 -9.94 5.26 -5.09
N LEU A 48 -9.07 4.46 -4.47
CA LEU A 48 -7.89 3.94 -5.16
C LEU A 48 -8.27 2.90 -6.22
N VAL A 49 -9.24 2.04 -5.91
CA VAL A 49 -9.80 1.08 -6.87
C VAL A 49 -10.49 1.78 -8.04
N GLU A 50 -11.26 2.84 -7.79
CA GLU A 50 -11.90 3.63 -8.84
C GLU A 50 -10.85 4.28 -9.76
N THR A 51 -9.73 4.74 -9.19
CA THR A 51 -8.69 5.46 -9.95
C THR A 51 -7.78 4.53 -10.74
N PHE A 52 -7.33 3.42 -10.13
CA PHE A 52 -6.27 2.57 -10.70
C PHE A 52 -6.77 1.18 -11.15
N GLY A 53 -7.98 0.80 -10.76
CA GLY A 53 -8.56 -0.52 -11.01
C GLY A 53 -8.26 -1.52 -9.89
N ASP A 54 -9.24 -2.39 -9.63
CA ASP A 54 -9.20 -3.40 -8.56
C ASP A 54 -7.97 -4.31 -8.65
N THR A 55 -7.68 -4.85 -9.84
CA THR A 55 -6.55 -5.76 -10.05
C THR A 55 -5.19 -5.11 -9.74
N VAL A 56 -5.05 -3.81 -9.99
CA VAL A 56 -3.82 -3.06 -9.67
C VAL A 56 -3.66 -2.90 -8.16
N VAL A 57 -4.74 -2.49 -7.49
CA VAL A 57 -4.73 -2.25 -6.05
C VAL A 57 -4.51 -3.56 -5.28
N GLU A 58 -5.17 -4.64 -5.68
CA GLU A 58 -4.97 -5.97 -5.09
C GLU A 58 -3.54 -6.47 -5.28
N GLU A 59 -2.94 -6.35 -6.47
CA GLU A 59 -1.53 -6.74 -6.65
C GLU A 59 -0.59 -5.87 -5.78
N MET A 60 -0.87 -4.58 -5.61
CA MET A 60 -0.09 -3.71 -4.72
C MET A 60 -0.20 -4.16 -3.24
N ILE A 61 -1.36 -4.64 -2.81
CA ILE A 61 -1.56 -5.20 -1.46
C ILE A 61 -0.81 -6.53 -1.32
N GLU A 62 -0.97 -7.44 -2.28
CA GLU A 62 -0.31 -8.76 -2.29
C GLU A 62 1.21 -8.65 -2.23
N ARG A 63 1.76 -7.62 -2.88
CA ARG A 63 3.21 -7.34 -2.91
C ARG A 63 3.72 -6.54 -1.72
N ASN A 64 2.86 -6.26 -0.73
CA ASN A 64 3.17 -5.40 0.43
C ASN A 64 3.61 -3.98 0.04
N PHE A 65 3.26 -3.51 -1.16
CA PHE A 65 3.43 -2.10 -1.51
C PHE A 65 2.44 -1.24 -0.70
N LEU A 66 1.21 -1.73 -0.55
CA LEU A 66 0.18 -1.14 0.30
C LEU A 66 -0.24 -2.11 1.40
N HIS A 67 -0.74 -1.55 2.49
CA HIS A 67 -1.33 -2.31 3.58
C HIS A 67 -2.82 -2.00 3.71
N TYR A 68 -3.65 -2.98 3.39
CA TYR A 68 -5.10 -2.90 3.53
C TYR A 68 -5.52 -2.98 5.00
N ARG A 69 -6.37 -2.04 5.41
CA ARG A 69 -6.94 -1.96 6.76
C ARG A 69 -8.47 -1.94 6.66
N PRO A 70 -9.16 -2.98 7.14
CA PRO A 70 -10.61 -3.03 7.10
C PRO A 70 -11.23 -1.96 7.99
N SER A 71 -12.46 -1.54 7.67
CA SER A 71 -13.25 -0.67 8.53
C SER A 71 -13.50 -1.39 9.86
N ALA A 72 -12.82 -0.97 10.90
CA ALA A 72 -12.83 -1.66 12.19
C ALA A 72 -12.87 -0.64 13.32
N THR A 73 -13.86 -0.78 14.20
CA THR A 73 -13.96 -0.01 15.45
C THR A 73 -12.79 -0.23 16.42
N PHE A 74 -11.97 -1.25 16.18
CA PHE A 74 -10.79 -1.57 16.99
C PHE A 74 -9.50 -0.88 16.51
N SER A 75 -9.43 -0.43 15.26
CA SER A 75 -8.24 0.24 14.71
C SER A 75 -8.29 1.74 15.02
N ARG A 76 -7.87 2.10 16.24
CA ARG A 76 -7.84 3.49 16.75
C ARG A 76 -6.49 4.19 16.56
N ASP A 77 -5.56 3.56 15.85
CA ASP A 77 -4.23 4.09 15.57
C ASP A 77 -4.21 5.10 14.40
N LEU A 78 -5.29 5.16 13.62
CA LEU A 78 -5.48 6.17 12.58
C LEU A 78 -6.36 7.32 13.07
N LEU A 79 -5.92 8.55 12.82
CA LEU A 79 -6.59 9.79 13.21
C LEU A 79 -6.75 10.72 11.98
N PRO A 80 -7.99 11.05 11.57
CA PRO A 80 -9.25 10.59 12.15
C PRO A 80 -9.48 9.10 11.88
N SER A 81 -10.28 8.44 12.73
CA SER A 81 -10.56 7.02 12.55
C SER A 81 -11.42 6.81 11.29
N PRO A 82 -10.98 5.96 10.36
CA PRO A 82 -11.70 5.77 9.11
C PRO A 82 -13.00 4.99 9.34
N SER A 83 -14.09 5.45 8.73
CA SER A 83 -15.39 4.76 8.72
C SER A 83 -15.48 3.66 7.65
N GLU A 84 -14.51 3.62 6.74
CA GLU A 84 -14.44 2.73 5.58
C GLU A 84 -13.08 2.03 5.52
N PRO A 85 -12.92 0.97 4.72
CA PRO A 85 -11.62 0.36 4.51
C PRO A 85 -10.63 1.33 3.86
N VAL A 86 -9.40 1.32 4.35
CA VAL A 86 -8.34 2.22 3.90
C VAL A 86 -7.06 1.47 3.59
N LEU A 87 -6.20 2.12 2.82
CA LEU A 87 -4.87 1.67 2.46
C LEU A 87 -3.85 2.57 3.15
N THR A 88 -2.82 1.96 3.71
CA THR A 88 -1.73 2.64 4.43
C THR A 88 -0.39 2.17 3.89
N ALA A 89 0.67 2.89 4.26
CA ALA A 89 2.01 2.33 4.14
C ALA A 89 2.13 1.19 5.15
N GLN A 90 2.87 0.14 4.80
CA GLN A 90 3.02 -1.01 5.69
C GLN A 90 3.65 -0.64 7.05
N SER A 91 4.52 0.39 7.05
CA SER A 91 5.23 0.86 8.23
C SER A 91 5.81 2.26 7.97
N ALA A 92 6.30 2.93 9.02
CA ALA A 92 7.01 4.21 8.86
C ALA A 92 8.23 4.12 7.92
N PRO A 93 9.09 3.08 7.99
CA PRO A 93 10.15 2.89 6.98
C PRO A 93 9.63 2.73 5.55
N ALA A 94 8.48 2.07 5.35
CA ALA A 94 7.88 1.96 4.02
C ALA A 94 7.42 3.32 3.49
N LEU A 95 6.88 4.18 4.37
CA LEU A 95 6.53 5.56 4.01
C LEU A 95 7.78 6.37 3.63
N CYS A 96 8.87 6.29 4.41
CA CYS A 96 10.13 6.94 4.04
C CYS A 96 10.68 6.44 2.70
N ALA A 97 10.56 5.14 2.42
CA ALA A 97 10.95 4.59 1.13
C ALA A 97 10.08 5.12 -0.03
N MET A 98 8.79 5.40 0.21
CA MET A 98 7.91 6.06 -0.75
C MET A 98 8.32 7.52 -0.98
N GLU A 99 8.66 8.27 0.08
CA GLU A 99 9.19 9.64 -0.04
C GLU A 99 10.47 9.67 -0.90
N GLU A 100 11.43 8.78 -0.64
CA GLU A 100 12.64 8.64 -1.47
C GLU A 100 12.32 8.25 -2.93
N LEU A 101 11.29 7.43 -3.14
CA LEU A 101 10.85 7.03 -4.48
C LEU A 101 10.33 8.24 -5.25
N LEU A 102 9.61 9.16 -4.59
CA LEU A 102 9.14 10.41 -5.17
C LEU A 102 10.30 11.36 -5.49
N GLU A 103 11.29 11.48 -4.62
CA GLU A 103 12.48 12.29 -4.92
C GLU A 103 13.21 11.82 -6.18
N LYS A 104 13.25 10.50 -6.40
CA LYS A 104 13.93 9.88 -7.54
C LYS A 104 13.10 9.91 -8.83
N PHE A 105 11.78 9.78 -8.73
CA PHE A 105 10.92 9.48 -9.89
C PHE A 105 9.62 10.30 -10.00
N GLY A 106 9.33 11.19 -9.07
CA GLY A 106 8.15 12.06 -9.07
C GLY A 106 8.29 13.34 -9.91
N LYS A 107 9.27 13.40 -10.82
CA LYS A 107 9.51 14.54 -11.73
C LYS A 107 9.14 14.20 -13.16
#